data_AF-A0A9D2BI75-F1
#
_entry.id   AF-A0A9D2BI75-F1
#
_cell.length_a   1.000
_cell.length_b   1.000
_cell.length_c   1.000
_cell.angle_alpha   90.00
_cell.angle_beta   90.00
_cell.angle_gamma   90.00
#
_symmetry.space_group_name_H-M   'P 1'
#
loop_
_entity.id
_entity.type
_entity.pdbx_description
1 polymer ?
#
loop_
_entity_poly.entity_id
_entity_poly.type
_entity_poly.pdbx_seq_one_letter_code
_entity_poly.pdbx_strand_id
1 'polypeptide(L)' 'MKKIIEIAPLAGKEDKLDQISDYLEQLKTSLAELVEEYEDEDADEEKITTLTEALDALEDAYDAIEEVLLDEET' A
#
# COMPACT_ATOMS: atom_id res chain seq x y z
N MET A 1 -18.20 -1.79 -2.29
CA MET A 1 -17.84 -3.18 -2.65
C MET A 1 -16.63 -3.54 -1.81
N LYS A 2 -16.64 -4.65 -1.06
CA LYS A 2 -15.40 -5.16 -0.44
C LYS A 2 -14.53 -5.70 -1.58
N LYS A 3 -13.45 -5.00 -1.96
CA LYS A 3 -12.39 -5.62 -2.77
C LYS A 3 -11.73 -6.66 -1.86
N ILE A 4 -12.02 -7.93 -2.11
CA ILE A 4 -11.28 -9.04 -1.50
C ILE A 4 -9.96 -9.11 -2.28
N ILE A 5 -8.84 -8.98 -1.58
CA ILE A 5 -7.52 -9.19 -2.16
C ILE A 5 -7.40 -10.70 -2.42
N GLU A 6 -7.47 -11.11 -3.69
CA GLU A 6 -7.24 -12.50 -4.10
C GLU A 6 -5.78 -12.63 -4.54
N ILE A 7 -4.95 -13.22 -3.69
CA ILE A 7 -3.60 -13.63 -4.05
C ILE A 7 -3.71 -15.04 -4.62
N ALA A 8 -3.31 -15.22 -5.88
CA ALA A 8 -3.43 -16.49 -6.58
C ALA A 8 -2.68 -17.61 -5.82
N PRO A 9 -3.38 -18.62 -5.25
CA PRO A 9 -2.78 -19.56 -4.32
C PRO A 9 -1.74 -20.49 -4.97
N LEU A 10 -1.86 -20.70 -6.29
CA LEU A 10 -0.98 -21.54 -7.10
C LEU A 10 0.23 -20.80 -7.70
N ALA A 11 0.33 -19.49 -7.50
CA ALA A 11 1.42 -18.68 -8.05
C ALA A 11 2.74 -18.91 -7.29
N GLY A 12 3.87 -18.70 -7.97
CA GLY A 12 5.21 -18.76 -7.39
C GLY A 12 5.41 -17.75 -6.26
N LYS A 13 6.51 -17.85 -5.51
CA LYS A 13 6.81 -16.87 -4.44
C LYS A 13 6.95 -15.45 -5.00
N GLU A 14 7.51 -15.34 -6.20
CA GLU A 14 7.81 -14.09 -6.91
C GLU A 14 6.51 -13.51 -7.49
N ASP A 15 5.74 -14.32 -8.23
CA ASP A 15 4.39 -13.93 -8.69
C ASP A 15 3.46 -13.47 -7.57
N LYS A 16 3.60 -14.02 -6.36
CA LYS A 16 2.84 -13.61 -5.17
C LYS A 16 3.33 -12.30 -4.62
N LEU A 17 4.64 -12.05 -4.70
CA LEU A 17 5.26 -10.81 -4.25
C LEU A 17 4.91 -9.66 -5.21
N ASP A 18 4.92 -9.90 -6.53
CA ASP A 18 4.40 -8.98 -7.55
C ASP A 18 2.95 -8.58 -7.26
N GLN A 19 2.08 -9.58 -7.03
CA GLN A 19 0.68 -9.32 -6.68
C GLN A 19 0.57 -8.49 -5.40
N ILE A 20 1.38 -8.77 -4.37
CA ILE A 20 1.38 -7.99 -3.13
C ILE A 20 1.82 -6.54 -3.43
N SER A 21 2.85 -6.34 -4.26
CA SER A 21 3.32 -5.01 -4.65
C SER A 21 2.23 -4.20 -5.35
N ASP A 22 1.57 -4.80 -6.36
CA ASP A 22 0.44 -4.20 -7.09
C ASP A 22 -0.71 -3.80 -6.15
N TYR A 23 -0.98 -4.62 -5.13
CA TYR A 23 -2.01 -4.33 -4.14
C TYR A 23 -1.60 -3.24 -3.15
N LEU A 24 -0.33 -3.21 -2.74
CA LEU A 24 0.21 -2.16 -1.88
C LEU A 24 0.22 -0.81 -2.57
N GLU A 25 0.57 -0.75 -3.85
CA GLU A 25 0.49 0.48 -4.65
C GLU A 25 -0.95 1.03 -4.65
N GLN A 26 -1.92 0.18 -4.99
CA GLN A 26 -3.34 0.57 -5.00
C GLN A 26 -3.84 1.03 -3.61
N LEU A 27 -3.40 0.35 -2.55
CA LEU A 27 -3.80 0.69 -1.18
C LEU A 27 -3.19 2.02 -0.74
N LYS A 28 -1.90 2.24 -1.03
CA LYS A 28 -1.21 3.50 -0.79
C LYS A 28 -1.92 4.66 -1.47
N THR A 29 -2.21 4.55 -2.78
CA THR A 29 -2.93 5.60 -3.52
C THR A 29 -4.30 5.87 -2.90
N SER A 30 -5.06 4.82 -2.56
CA SER A 30 -6.38 4.99 -1.95
C SER A 30 -6.32 5.63 -0.56
N LEU A 31 -5.28 5.33 0.23
CA LEU A 31 -5.10 5.93 1.55
C LEU A 31 -4.64 7.38 1.43
N ALA A 32 -3.78 7.72 0.47
CA ALA A 32 -3.36 9.10 0.21
C ALA A 32 -4.55 9.98 -0.17
N GLU A 33 -5.42 9.52 -1.08
CA GLU A 33 -6.66 10.21 -1.44
C GLU A 33 -7.55 10.44 -0.19
N LEU A 34 -7.65 9.44 0.69
CA LEU A 34 -8.44 9.56 1.92
C LEU A 34 -7.81 10.51 2.95
N VAL A 35 -6.48 10.54 3.05
CA VAL A 35 -5.77 11.51 3.93
C VAL A 35 -6.07 12.93 3.46
N GLU A 36 -6.00 13.20 2.15
CA GLU A 36 -6.34 14.50 1.56
C GLU A 36 -7.81 14.88 1.86
N GLU A 37 -8.75 13.94 1.73
CA GLU A 37 -10.16 14.18 2.11
C GLU A 37 -10.31 14.56 3.59
N TYR A 38 -9.57 13.92 4.50
CA TYR A 38 -9.60 14.26 5.92
C TYR A 38 -8.98 15.65 6.21
N GLU A 39 -7.93 16.03 5.48
CA GLU A 39 -7.33 17.36 5.57
C GLU A 39 -8.28 18.45 5.07
N ASP A 40 -8.97 18.22 3.94
CA ASP A 40 -9.93 19.14 3.34
C ASP A 40 -11.20 19.34 4.18
N GLU A 41 -11.61 18.33 4.96
CA GLU A 41 -12.76 18.39 5.86
C GLU A 41 -12.46 19.03 7.23
N ASP A 42 -11.26 19.60 7.43
CA ASP A 42 -10.77 20.11 8.72
C ASP A 42 -10.95 19.05 9.84
N ALA A 43 -10.62 17.78 9.53
CA ALA A 43 -10.73 16.70 10.50
C ALA A 43 -9.75 16.89 11.68
N ASP A 44 -9.93 16.07 12.71
CA ASP A 44 -9.05 16.08 13.88
C ASP A 44 -7.59 15.84 13.48
N GLU A 45 -6.70 16.76 13.85
CA GLU A 45 -5.27 16.73 13.54
C GLU A 45 -4.58 15.43 14.00
N GLU A 46 -5.05 14.83 15.11
CA GLU A 46 -4.54 13.53 15.59
C GLU A 46 -4.89 12.40 14.62
N LYS A 47 -6.07 12.45 14.00
CA LYS A 47 -6.50 11.45 13.00
C LYS A 47 -5.74 11.60 11.70
N ILE A 48 -5.58 12.83 11.22
CA ILE A 48 -4.79 13.13 10.02
C ILE A 48 -3.36 12.62 10.23
N THR A 49 -2.72 13.00 11.34
CA THR A 49 -1.37 12.53 11.70
C THR A 49 -1.29 11.00 11.71
N THR A 50 -2.24 10.32 12.36
CA THR A 50 -2.24 8.85 12.42
C THR A 50 -2.41 8.20 11.03
N LEU A 51 -3.23 8.79 10.16
CA LEU A 51 -3.43 8.27 8.81
C LEU A 51 -2.22 8.54 7.90
N THR A 52 -1.56 9.70 8.05
CA THR A 52 -0.29 10.00 7.37
C THR A 52 0.81 9.03 7.80
N GLU A 53 0.96 8.76 9.10
CA GLU A 53 1.92 7.76 9.59
C GLU A 53 1.63 6.36 9.04
N ALA A 54 0.35 6.00 8.86
CA ALA A 54 -0.03 4.73 8.25
C ALA A 54 0.28 4.70 6.74
N LEU A 55 0.18 5.83 6.04
CA LEU A 55 0.56 5.96 4.63
C LEU A 55 2.08 5.81 4.45
N ASP A 56 2.87 6.48 5.28
CA ASP A 56 4.33 6.36 5.28
C ASP A 56 4.77 4.91 5.51
N ALA A 57 4.14 4.23 6.48
CA ALA A 57 4.44 2.82 6.74
C ALA A 57 4.08 1.89 5.56
N LEU A 58 3.06 2.25 4.75
CA LEU A 58 2.75 1.51 3.52
C LEU A 58 3.74 1.81 2.40
N GLU A 59 4.23 3.05 2.30
CA GLU A 59 5.31 3.42 1.38
C GLU A 59 6.59 2.64 1.68
N ASP A 60 7.01 2.60 2.95
CA ASP A 60 8.17 1.82 3.41
C ASP A 60 8.01 0.33 3.08
N ALA A 61 6.81 -0.23 3.26
CA ALA A 61 6.54 -1.63 2.96
C ALA A 61 6.56 -1.93 1.45
N TYR A 62 6.03 -1.03 0.64
CA TYR A 62 6.06 -1.12 -0.82
C TYR A 62 7.50 -1.07 -1.33
N ASP A 63 8.29 -0.09 -0.89
CA ASP A 63 9.68 0.08 -1.32
C ASP A 63 10.54 -1.13 -0.96
N ALA A 64 10.37 -1.70 0.24
CA ALA A 64 11.09 -2.90 0.66
C ALA A 64 10.73 -4.15 -0.18
N ILE A 65 9.50 -4.21 -0.70
CA ILE A 65 9.05 -5.32 -1.57
C ILE A 65 9.60 -5.13 -3.00
N GLU A 66 9.53 -3.90 -3.52
CA GLU A 66 10.12 -3.56 -4.82
C GLU A 66 11.63 -3.81 -4.84
N GLU A 67 12.36 -3.51 -3.76
CA GLU A 67 13.80 -3.81 -3.65
C GLU A 67 14.07 -5.30 -3.84
N VAL A 68 13.27 -6.17 -3.22
CA VAL A 68 13.40 -7.63 -3.35
C VAL A 68 13.07 -8.11 -4.77
N LEU A 69 12.05 -7.54 -5.41
CA LEU A 69 11.66 -7.87 -6.78
C LEU A 69 12.73 -7.44 -7.80
N LEU A 70 13.30 -6.24 -7.62
CA LEU A 70 14.37 -5.72 -8.48
C LEU A 70 15.68 -6.50 -8.32
N ASP A 71 16.00 -6.95 -7.12
CA ASP A 71 17.19 -7.78 -6.86
C ASP A 71 17.08 -9.17 -7.52
N GLU A 72 15.87 -9.71 -7.69
CA GLU A 72 15.63 -10.99 -8.39
C GLU A 72 15.75 -10.88 -9.94
N GLU A 73 15.76 -9.68 -10.52
CA GLU A 73 15.98 -9.46 -11.97
C GLU A 73 17.46 -9.41 -12.40
N THR A 74 18.42 -9.49 -11.46
CA THR A 74 19.89 -9.39 -11.71
C THR A 74 20.63 -10.73 -11.77
#